data_AF-A0A2D6YR12-F1
#
_entry.id   AF-A0A2D6YR12-F1
#
_cell.length_a   1.000
_cell.length_b   1.000
_cell.length_c   1.000
_cell.angle_alpha   90.00
_cell.angle_beta   90.00
_cell.angle_gamma   90.00
#
_symmetry.space_group_name_H-M   'P 1'
#
loop_
_entity.id
_entity.type
_entity.pdbx_description
1 polymer ?
#
loop_
_entity_poly.entity_id
_entity_poly.type
_entity_poly.pdbx_seq_one_letter_code
_entity_poly.pdbx_strand_id
1 'polypeptide(L)'
;MNVSLIRLFVLVTMVSLFASVARGQDACGPDRPPCDEPHDGPGCLQPQCCELVCKIDVFCCEVIWDETCVEQAGELCGDVYCPDLGGCLEIHDTGGCLDEACCELVRMHDPFCGYGTWDEICVAEAESWCAGTFECPIVPPPGARAEGEPCFERLNDGCGGGATEINATTIACGDVIYGKTTTSVPRDVDWFRLPETRDGPVVVRLETEFPARMLIVTGSCEGPISVLDRRPVDPCGNDEWIIDLPQGEYHLVVEAGADGRSLRSGLPCDEIDPKNPPDDDAEPLPRTYGLHYLLELACTAAPCPGDLDGDGRVDGVDLGLLFAAWGDCNGVCPADFDGDGTVDGQDLGGLFVGWGVCP
;
A
#
# COMPACT_ATOMS: atom_id res chain seq x y z
N MET A 1 -36.58 -44.99 -61.46
CA MET A 1 -36.52 -46.03 -60.41
C MET A 1 -35.12 -46.05 -59.84
N ASN A 2 -35.00 -45.62 -58.58
CA ASN A 2 -34.13 -46.11 -57.52
C ASN A 2 -32.60 -46.33 -57.70
N VAL A 3 -31.93 -45.93 -56.61
CA VAL A 3 -30.65 -46.38 -56.02
C VAL A 3 -29.38 -45.56 -56.31
N SER A 4 -29.17 -44.59 -55.42
CA SER A 4 -28.02 -44.47 -54.49
C SER A 4 -26.60 -44.26 -55.03
N LEU A 5 -26.07 -43.07 -54.74
CA LEU A 5 -24.65 -42.86 -54.43
C LEU A 5 -24.55 -41.75 -53.37
N ILE A 6 -24.67 -42.16 -52.11
CA ILE A 6 -24.31 -41.34 -50.94
C ILE A 6 -22.79 -41.41 -50.83
N ARG A 7 -22.09 -40.29 -51.08
CA ARG A 7 -20.73 -40.08 -50.60
C ARG A 7 -20.79 -39.29 -49.30
N LEU A 8 -20.30 -39.94 -48.27
CA LEU A 8 -20.10 -39.51 -46.90
C LEU A 8 -19.22 -38.24 -46.87
N PHE A 9 -19.76 -37.13 -46.37
CA PHE A 9 -18.99 -36.02 -45.81
C PHE A 9 -19.61 -35.71 -44.45
N VAL A 10 -18.97 -36.20 -43.40
CA VAL A 10 -19.28 -35.80 -42.02
C VAL A 10 -18.71 -34.40 -41.85
N LEU A 11 -19.60 -33.40 -41.87
CA LEU A 11 -19.27 -32.04 -41.46
C LEU A 11 -19.35 -32.03 -39.92
N VAL A 12 -18.20 -32.16 -39.25
CA VAL A 12 -18.13 -31.92 -37.80
C VAL A 12 -18.21 -30.41 -37.60
N THR A 13 -19.38 -29.91 -37.23
CA THR A 13 -19.56 -28.55 -36.73
C THR A 13 -18.86 -28.45 -35.37
N MET A 14 -17.70 -27.83 -35.36
CA MET A 14 -17.05 -27.34 -34.13
C MET A 14 -17.89 -26.15 -33.63
N VAL A 15 -18.72 -26.39 -32.61
CA VAL A 15 -19.33 -25.33 -31.82
C VAL A 15 -18.50 -25.23 -30.53
N SER A 16 -17.91 -24.06 -30.33
CA SER A 16 -17.05 -23.69 -29.22
C SER A 16 -17.74 -23.76 -27.86
N LEU A 17 -16.99 -24.20 -26.85
CA LEU A 17 -17.10 -23.67 -25.49
C LEU A 17 -15.70 -23.29 -25.02
N PHE A 18 -15.35 -22.02 -25.21
CA PHE A 18 -14.40 -21.36 -24.31
C PHE A 18 -15.25 -20.62 -23.29
N ALA A 19 -15.39 -21.21 -22.11
CA ALA A 19 -15.86 -20.60 -20.88
C ALA A 19 -14.97 -21.22 -19.79
N SER A 20 -14.30 -20.51 -18.91
CA SER A 20 -14.22 -19.08 -18.61
C SER A 20 -13.05 -18.94 -17.63
N VAL A 21 -12.29 -17.86 -17.76
CA VAL A 21 -11.37 -17.37 -16.73
C VAL A 21 -12.21 -16.98 -15.48
N ALA A 22 -11.65 -17.17 -14.28
CA ALA A 22 -12.22 -16.93 -12.93
C ALA A 22 -12.88 -18.13 -12.22
N ARG A 23 -12.08 -19.08 -11.73
CA ARG A 23 -12.51 -20.11 -10.75
C ARG A 23 -11.62 -20.26 -9.52
N GLY A 24 -10.53 -19.48 -9.43
CA GLY A 24 -9.56 -19.59 -8.33
C GLY A 24 -9.95 -18.89 -7.03
N GLN A 25 -10.93 -17.98 -7.06
CA GLN A 25 -11.31 -17.20 -5.86
C GLN A 25 -12.26 -17.95 -4.91
N ASP A 26 -12.98 -18.98 -5.37
CA ASP A 26 -13.93 -19.73 -4.52
C ASP A 26 -13.28 -20.90 -3.75
N ALA A 27 -11.99 -21.20 -4.00
CA ALA A 27 -11.32 -22.37 -3.44
C ALA A 27 -10.64 -22.09 -2.08
N CYS A 28 -10.28 -20.84 -1.81
CA CYS A 28 -9.57 -20.42 -0.61
C CYS A 28 -10.52 -19.68 0.34
N GLY A 29 -10.42 -19.90 1.64
CA GLY A 29 -11.30 -19.19 2.58
C GLY A 29 -11.57 -19.92 3.88
N PRO A 30 -12.18 -19.22 4.85
CA PRO A 30 -12.39 -19.72 6.22
C PRO A 30 -13.29 -20.97 6.30
N ASP A 31 -14.08 -21.26 5.25
CA ASP A 31 -14.92 -22.47 5.18
C ASP A 31 -14.14 -23.74 4.78
N ARG A 32 -12.83 -23.62 4.52
CA ARG A 32 -11.95 -24.72 4.11
C ARG A 32 -11.19 -25.30 5.31
N PRO A 33 -10.68 -26.54 5.20
CA PRO A 33 -9.81 -27.10 6.24
C PRO A 33 -8.43 -26.40 6.30
N PRO A 34 -7.67 -26.58 7.38
CA PRO A 34 -6.35 -25.95 7.59
C PRO A 34 -5.35 -26.21 6.45
N CYS A 35 -4.45 -25.25 6.21
CA CYS A 35 -3.46 -25.32 5.14
C CYS A 35 -2.29 -26.26 5.43
N ASP A 36 -2.10 -26.63 6.70
CA ASP A 36 -1.01 -27.45 7.21
C ASP A 36 -1.34 -28.95 7.30
N GLU A 37 -2.56 -29.35 6.91
CA GLU A 37 -2.98 -30.75 6.84
C GLU A 37 -3.61 -31.11 5.48
N PRO A 38 -3.35 -32.31 4.94
CA PRO A 38 -3.95 -32.74 3.67
C PRO A 38 -5.44 -33.07 3.82
N HIS A 39 -6.23 -32.76 2.78
CA HIS A 39 -7.67 -32.99 2.78
C HIS A 39 -8.27 -33.19 1.37
N ASP A 40 -9.43 -33.86 1.29
CA ASP A 40 -10.05 -34.33 0.03
C ASP A 40 -10.69 -33.25 -0.87
N GLY A 41 -10.58 -31.96 -0.52
CA GLY A 41 -11.10 -30.82 -1.29
C GLY A 41 -10.01 -29.86 -1.77
N PRO A 42 -10.30 -28.97 -2.74
CA PRO A 42 -9.37 -27.94 -3.18
C PRO A 42 -9.32 -26.74 -2.22
N GLY A 43 -8.16 -26.11 -2.17
CA GLY A 43 -7.84 -24.90 -1.41
C GLY A 43 -8.00 -25.03 0.11
N CYS A 44 -7.40 -24.13 0.86
CA CYS A 44 -7.32 -24.24 2.32
C CYS A 44 -7.82 -22.96 3.03
N LEU A 45 -7.85 -23.06 4.37
CA LEU A 45 -8.47 -22.11 5.28
C LEU A 45 -7.93 -20.69 5.14
N GLN A 46 -6.61 -20.54 5.04
CA GLN A 46 -5.94 -19.24 5.01
C GLN A 46 -5.87 -18.72 3.57
N PRO A 47 -6.62 -17.66 3.20
CA PRO A 47 -6.68 -17.20 1.81
C PRO A 47 -5.31 -16.81 1.27
N GLN A 48 -4.49 -16.13 2.09
CA GLN A 48 -3.17 -15.64 1.67
C GLN A 48 -2.20 -16.79 1.38
N CYS A 49 -2.17 -17.79 2.26
CA CYS A 49 -1.36 -18.98 2.08
C CYS A 49 -1.84 -19.79 0.88
N CYS A 50 -3.15 -20.01 0.80
CA CYS A 50 -3.81 -20.72 -0.29
C CYS A 50 -3.47 -20.10 -1.65
N GLU A 51 -3.61 -18.78 -1.81
CA GLU A 51 -3.32 -18.09 -3.08
C GLU A 51 -1.86 -18.20 -3.51
N LEU A 52 -0.91 -18.21 -2.56
CA LEU A 52 0.51 -18.41 -2.86
C LEU A 52 0.74 -19.82 -3.41
N VAL A 53 0.17 -20.83 -2.76
CA VAL A 53 0.24 -22.22 -3.21
C VAL A 53 -0.46 -22.37 -4.57
N CYS A 54 -1.67 -21.82 -4.76
CA CYS A 54 -2.41 -21.87 -6.03
C CYS A 54 -1.62 -21.31 -7.22
N LYS A 55 -0.80 -20.27 -6.98
CA LYS A 55 0.04 -19.67 -8.03
C LYS A 55 1.19 -20.58 -8.45
N ILE A 56 1.67 -21.44 -7.56
CA ILE A 56 2.71 -22.41 -7.84
C ILE A 56 2.11 -23.69 -8.44
N ASP A 57 1.07 -24.21 -7.81
CA ASP A 57 0.36 -25.41 -8.26
C ASP A 57 -1.16 -25.20 -8.26
N VAL A 58 -1.71 -25.10 -9.46
CA VAL A 58 -3.15 -24.94 -9.68
C VAL A 58 -3.95 -26.16 -9.23
N PHE A 59 -3.32 -27.35 -9.16
CA PHE A 59 -3.99 -28.58 -8.74
C PHE A 59 -4.49 -28.51 -7.29
N CYS A 60 -3.73 -27.82 -6.42
CA CYS A 60 -4.10 -27.56 -5.04
C CYS A 60 -5.44 -26.83 -4.91
N CYS A 61 -5.83 -26.04 -5.91
CA CYS A 61 -6.99 -25.15 -5.87
C CYS A 61 -8.11 -25.57 -6.85
N GLU A 62 -7.87 -26.59 -7.67
CA GLU A 62 -8.87 -27.14 -8.59
C GLU A 62 -9.29 -28.58 -8.25
N VAL A 63 -8.45 -29.35 -7.55
CA VAL A 63 -8.67 -30.79 -7.36
C VAL A 63 -8.63 -31.21 -5.90
N ILE A 64 -7.49 -31.07 -5.23
CA ILE A 64 -7.27 -31.60 -3.88
C ILE A 64 -6.10 -30.87 -3.20
N TRP A 65 -6.20 -30.66 -1.89
CA TRP A 65 -5.09 -30.20 -1.06
C TRP A 65 -4.37 -31.41 -0.47
N ASP A 66 -3.33 -31.90 -1.15
CA ASP A 66 -2.58 -33.09 -0.71
C ASP A 66 -1.28 -32.72 0.03
N GLU A 67 -0.48 -33.73 0.38
CA GLU A 67 0.82 -33.57 1.06
C GLU A 67 1.78 -32.62 0.32
N THR A 68 1.69 -32.54 -1.01
CA THR A 68 2.54 -31.61 -1.79
C THR A 68 2.07 -30.17 -1.59
N CYS A 69 0.76 -29.93 -1.50
CA CYS A 69 0.20 -28.62 -1.19
C CYS A 69 0.61 -28.16 0.23
N VAL A 70 0.58 -29.08 1.20
CA VAL A 70 1.03 -28.81 2.58
C VAL A 70 2.52 -28.50 2.65
N GLU A 71 3.38 -29.25 1.93
CA GLU A 71 4.82 -28.97 1.87
C GLU A 71 5.09 -27.58 1.26
N GLN A 72 4.41 -27.23 0.16
CA GLN A 72 4.49 -25.89 -0.43
C GLN A 72 3.99 -24.82 0.53
N ALA A 73 2.90 -25.06 1.25
CA ALA A 73 2.38 -24.12 2.25
C ALA A 73 3.41 -23.83 3.35
N GLY A 74 4.08 -24.88 3.87
CA GLY A 74 5.13 -24.74 4.87
C GLY A 74 6.35 -23.91 4.41
N GLU A 75 6.65 -23.91 3.12
CA GLU A 75 7.75 -23.11 2.54
C GLU A 75 7.33 -21.69 2.16
N LEU A 76 6.12 -21.52 1.62
CA LEU A 76 5.66 -20.27 1.01
C LEU A 76 4.95 -19.35 2.01
N CYS A 77 4.21 -19.92 2.96
CA CYS A 77 3.27 -19.16 3.76
C CYS A 77 3.91 -18.46 4.96
N GLY A 78 5.06 -18.94 5.45
CA GLY A 78 5.87 -18.26 6.45
C GLY A 78 5.05 -17.77 7.65
N ASP A 79 4.86 -16.45 7.76
CA ASP A 79 4.18 -15.77 8.86
C ASP A 79 2.66 -15.56 8.67
N VAL A 80 1.99 -16.34 7.82
CA VAL A 80 0.53 -16.31 7.66
C VAL A 80 -0.13 -17.19 8.72
N TYR A 81 -0.86 -16.58 9.65
CA TYR A 81 -1.54 -17.29 10.76
C TYR A 81 -3.05 -17.05 10.79
N CYS A 82 -3.52 -15.92 10.28
CA CYS A 82 -4.93 -15.59 10.24
C CYS A 82 -5.53 -15.86 8.84
N PRO A 83 -6.80 -16.27 8.76
CA PRO A 83 -7.60 -16.83 9.86
C PRO A 83 -7.06 -18.21 10.32
N ASP A 84 -7.48 -18.67 11.49
CA ASP A 84 -7.27 -20.05 11.98
C ASP A 84 -8.58 -20.59 12.59
N LEU A 85 -8.67 -21.89 12.83
CA LEU A 85 -9.85 -22.52 13.44
C LEU A 85 -10.09 -21.96 14.85
N GLY A 86 -11.33 -21.58 15.17
CA GLY A 86 -11.69 -21.08 16.49
C GLY A 86 -12.44 -19.74 16.41
N GLY A 87 -13.37 -19.53 17.34
CA GLY A 87 -14.08 -18.25 17.45
C GLY A 87 -13.23 -17.23 18.20
N CYS A 88 -13.13 -16.01 17.69
CA CYS A 88 -12.27 -14.98 18.32
C CYS A 88 -12.66 -14.62 19.76
N LEU A 89 -13.91 -14.88 20.15
CA LEU A 89 -14.44 -14.62 21.48
C LEU A 89 -14.47 -15.89 22.37
N GLU A 90 -13.77 -16.94 21.97
CA GLU A 90 -13.70 -18.22 22.69
C GLU A 90 -12.23 -18.64 22.85
N ILE A 91 -11.90 -19.31 23.96
CA ILE A 91 -10.54 -19.84 24.18
C ILE A 91 -10.37 -21.12 23.35
N HIS A 92 -9.25 -21.25 22.63
CA HIS A 92 -8.92 -22.44 21.85
C HIS A 92 -7.40 -22.66 21.70
N ASP A 93 -7.01 -23.85 21.22
CA ASP A 93 -5.61 -24.30 21.21
C ASP A 93 -4.81 -23.83 19.98
N THR A 94 -5.47 -23.20 19.01
CA THR A 94 -4.90 -22.66 17.76
C THR A 94 -4.38 -21.23 17.93
N GLY A 95 -3.53 -20.79 17.00
CA GLY A 95 -2.92 -19.47 16.97
C GLY A 95 -3.62 -18.58 15.95
N GLY A 96 -4.64 -17.86 16.40
CA GLY A 96 -5.51 -17.06 15.55
C GLY A 96 -6.94 -17.55 15.59
N CYS A 97 -7.88 -16.81 14.99
CA CYS A 97 -9.29 -17.15 14.97
C CYS A 97 -9.90 -16.97 13.57
N LEU A 98 -11.15 -17.42 13.39
CA LEU A 98 -11.79 -17.55 12.07
C LEU A 98 -12.11 -16.21 11.40
N ASP A 99 -12.37 -15.16 12.19
CA ASP A 99 -12.54 -13.82 11.64
C ASP A 99 -11.14 -13.25 11.38
N GLU A 100 -10.71 -13.26 10.12
CA GLU A 100 -9.38 -12.79 9.71
C GLU A 100 -9.12 -11.35 10.16
N ALA A 101 -10.12 -10.46 10.08
CA ALA A 101 -9.95 -9.06 10.43
C ALA A 101 -9.75 -8.89 11.95
N CYS A 102 -10.55 -9.60 12.74
CA CYS A 102 -10.37 -9.66 14.19
C CYS A 102 -9.04 -10.31 14.58
N CYS A 103 -8.73 -11.45 13.98
CA CYS A 103 -7.50 -12.21 14.21
C CYS A 103 -6.28 -11.34 13.95
N GLU A 104 -6.24 -10.66 12.80
CA GLU A 104 -5.16 -9.75 12.46
C GLU A 104 -5.11 -8.58 13.44
N LEU A 105 -6.24 -7.96 13.77
CA LEU A 105 -6.30 -6.84 14.71
C LEU A 105 -5.76 -7.19 16.10
N VAL A 106 -6.13 -8.34 16.66
CA VAL A 106 -5.56 -8.83 17.92
C VAL A 106 -4.07 -9.09 17.77
N ARG A 107 -3.67 -9.83 16.72
CA ARG A 107 -2.26 -10.13 16.42
C ARG A 107 -1.40 -8.87 16.23
N MET A 108 -2.00 -7.75 15.77
CA MET A 108 -1.29 -6.49 15.57
C MET A 108 -0.71 -5.97 16.87
N HIS A 109 -1.47 -6.14 17.94
CA HIS A 109 -1.18 -5.60 19.26
C HIS A 109 -0.51 -6.66 20.14
N ASP A 110 -0.97 -7.91 20.05
CA ASP A 110 -0.35 -9.06 20.69
C ASP A 110 0.00 -10.16 19.66
N PRO A 111 1.25 -10.18 19.16
CA PRO A 111 1.71 -11.22 18.26
C PRO A 111 1.59 -12.64 18.83
N PHE A 112 1.59 -12.84 20.16
CA PHE A 112 1.46 -14.18 20.74
C PHE A 112 0.13 -14.84 20.40
N CYS A 113 -0.95 -14.07 20.23
CA CYS A 113 -2.25 -14.58 19.84
C CYS A 113 -2.27 -15.19 18.42
N GLY A 114 -1.22 -15.01 17.62
CA GLY A 114 -1.07 -15.64 16.30
C GLY A 114 -0.09 -16.81 16.23
N TYR A 115 0.60 -17.18 17.31
CA TYR A 115 1.53 -18.34 17.31
C TYR A 115 1.34 -19.26 18.52
N GLY A 116 0.82 -18.72 19.63
CA GLY A 116 0.45 -19.47 20.81
C GLY A 116 -1.00 -19.93 20.77
N THR A 117 -1.48 -20.46 21.88
CA THR A 117 -2.91 -20.75 22.07
C THR A 117 -3.68 -19.45 22.22
N TRP A 118 -4.83 -19.32 21.56
CA TRP A 118 -5.76 -18.22 21.77
C TRP A 118 -6.39 -18.29 23.16
N ASP A 119 -5.80 -17.59 24.12
CA ASP A 119 -6.10 -17.70 25.54
C ASP A 119 -7.09 -16.61 26.04
N GLU A 120 -7.23 -16.51 27.37
CA GLU A 120 -8.12 -15.52 28.00
C GLU A 120 -7.74 -14.06 27.69
N ILE A 121 -6.47 -13.79 27.38
CA ILE A 121 -5.98 -12.46 27.01
C ILE A 121 -6.41 -12.16 25.58
N CYS A 122 -6.17 -13.09 24.65
CA CYS A 122 -6.58 -12.95 23.24
C CYS A 122 -8.09 -12.73 23.11
N VAL A 123 -8.90 -13.45 23.89
CA VAL A 123 -10.36 -13.25 23.94
C VAL A 123 -10.72 -11.87 24.48
N ALA A 124 -10.11 -11.42 25.57
CA ALA A 124 -10.40 -10.11 26.15
C ALA A 124 -10.00 -8.95 25.20
N GLU A 125 -8.90 -9.11 24.48
CA GLU A 125 -8.47 -8.19 23.44
C GLU A 125 -9.43 -8.19 22.25
N ALA A 126 -9.87 -9.38 21.81
CA ALA A 126 -10.88 -9.52 20.77
C ALA A 126 -12.23 -8.91 21.16
N GLU A 127 -12.69 -9.09 22.40
CA GLU A 127 -13.89 -8.42 22.92
C GLU A 127 -13.77 -6.89 22.88
N SER A 128 -12.56 -6.38 23.18
CA SER A 128 -12.27 -4.95 23.20
C SER A 128 -12.18 -4.35 21.79
N TRP A 129 -11.62 -5.08 20.82
CA TRP A 129 -11.24 -4.52 19.52
C TRP A 129 -12.10 -5.03 18.36
N CYS A 130 -12.56 -6.28 18.39
CA CYS A 130 -13.27 -6.89 17.26
C CYS A 130 -14.79 -6.64 17.26
N ALA A 131 -15.37 -6.28 18.40
CA ALA A 131 -16.78 -5.93 18.51
C ALA A 131 -17.08 -4.46 18.15
N GLY A 132 -16.04 -3.66 17.88
CA GLY A 132 -16.15 -2.25 17.57
C GLY A 132 -15.78 -1.94 16.12
N THR A 133 -16.46 -0.95 15.54
CA THR A 133 -15.93 -0.24 14.38
C THR A 133 -15.03 0.87 14.90
N PHE A 134 -13.78 0.92 14.45
CA PHE A 134 -12.89 2.04 14.73
C PHE A 134 -13.27 3.19 13.81
N GLU A 135 -14.07 4.12 14.34
CA GLU A 135 -14.49 5.31 13.61
C GLU A 135 -13.69 6.54 14.06
N CYS A 136 -12.89 7.06 13.13
CA CYS A 136 -12.14 8.30 13.27
C CYS A 136 -12.17 9.08 11.96
N PRO A 137 -13.37 9.51 11.53
CA PRO A 137 -13.58 10.02 10.18
C PRO A 137 -12.68 11.23 9.90
N ILE A 138 -11.86 11.12 8.85
CA ILE A 138 -10.97 12.19 8.41
C ILE A 138 -11.79 13.20 7.60
N VAL A 139 -11.74 14.47 8.03
CA VAL A 139 -12.33 15.58 7.28
C VAL A 139 -11.23 16.25 6.47
N PRO A 140 -11.24 16.16 5.12
CA PRO A 140 -10.18 16.72 4.30
C PRO A 140 -10.10 18.25 4.46
N PRO A 141 -8.91 18.82 4.68
CA PRO A 141 -8.74 20.26 4.78
C PRO A 141 -9.04 20.95 3.43
N PRO A 142 -9.38 22.25 3.44
CA PRO A 142 -9.56 23.01 2.20
C PRO A 142 -8.30 22.96 1.33
N GLY A 143 -8.46 22.58 0.06
CA GLY A 143 -7.33 22.45 -0.88
C GLY A 143 -6.75 21.04 -0.97
N ALA A 144 -7.16 20.10 -0.10
CA ALA A 144 -6.85 18.69 -0.27
C ALA A 144 -7.40 18.19 -1.62
N ARG A 145 -6.52 17.53 -2.39
CA ARG A 145 -6.85 16.94 -3.66
C ARG A 145 -7.39 15.53 -3.42
N ALA A 146 -8.58 15.24 -3.94
CA ALA A 146 -9.07 13.87 -3.96
C ALA A 146 -8.19 13.03 -4.90
N GLU A 147 -7.83 11.83 -4.47
CA GLU A 147 -7.12 10.86 -5.29
C GLU A 147 -7.85 10.55 -6.61
N GLY A 148 -9.19 10.60 -6.58
CA GLY A 148 -10.04 10.40 -7.76
C GLY A 148 -10.26 8.93 -8.11
N GLU A 149 -9.91 8.04 -7.20
CA GLU A 149 -10.07 6.60 -7.25
C GLU A 149 -11.31 6.15 -6.46
N PRO A 150 -12.30 5.51 -7.10
CA PRO A 150 -13.35 4.78 -6.39
C PRO A 150 -12.76 3.52 -5.73
N CYS A 151 -13.22 3.15 -4.54
CA CYS A 151 -12.65 2.02 -3.79
C CYS A 151 -12.82 0.62 -4.42
N PHE A 152 -13.47 0.50 -5.59
CA PHE A 152 -13.62 -0.75 -6.33
C PHE A 152 -12.77 -0.80 -7.60
N GLU A 153 -12.02 0.27 -7.91
CA GLU A 153 -10.99 0.29 -8.96
C GLU A 153 -9.59 0.21 -8.31
N ARG A 154 -8.53 0.09 -9.14
CA ARG A 154 -7.11 0.04 -8.73
C ARG A 154 -6.22 0.80 -9.73
N LEU A 155 -6.33 2.12 -9.75
CA LEU A 155 -5.84 3.02 -10.78
C LEU A 155 -4.38 3.41 -10.59
N ASN A 156 -3.80 3.29 -9.38
CA ASN A 156 -2.40 3.62 -9.07
C ASN A 156 -1.68 2.50 -8.29
N ASP A 157 -2.02 1.25 -8.59
CA ASP A 157 -1.62 0.07 -7.82
C ASP A 157 -0.20 -0.46 -8.11
N GLY A 158 0.67 0.43 -8.61
CA GLY A 158 2.08 0.16 -8.89
C GLY A 158 2.27 -0.91 -9.95
N CYS A 159 2.81 -2.05 -9.50
CA CYS A 159 3.06 -3.23 -10.35
C CYS A 159 1.95 -4.29 -10.25
N GLY A 160 0.84 -3.98 -9.58
CA GLY A 160 -0.33 -4.85 -9.53
C GLY A 160 -0.96 -5.09 -10.90
N GLY A 161 -1.82 -6.11 -10.98
CA GLY A 161 -2.59 -6.40 -12.20
C GLY A 161 -1.77 -6.87 -13.43
N GLY A 162 -0.49 -7.21 -13.25
CA GLY A 162 0.39 -7.63 -14.35
C GLY A 162 0.98 -6.46 -15.15
N ALA A 163 1.08 -5.28 -14.54
CA ALA A 163 1.67 -4.10 -15.16
C ALA A 163 3.16 -4.30 -15.49
N THR A 164 3.58 -3.84 -16.67
CA THR A 164 4.99 -3.85 -17.11
C THR A 164 5.75 -2.58 -16.70
N GLU A 165 5.03 -1.51 -16.40
CA GLU A 165 5.55 -0.24 -15.90
C GLU A 165 4.85 0.11 -14.59
N ILE A 166 5.51 0.90 -13.74
CA ILE A 166 4.90 1.33 -12.47
C ILE A 166 3.75 2.28 -12.76
N ASN A 167 2.54 1.86 -12.39
CA ASN A 167 1.35 2.69 -12.44
C ASN A 167 1.21 3.46 -11.13
N ALA A 168 1.54 4.75 -11.15
CA ALA A 168 1.53 5.59 -9.95
C ALA A 168 1.03 6.99 -10.26
N THR A 169 0.30 7.57 -9.31
CA THR A 169 -0.12 8.97 -9.36
C THR A 169 1.06 9.87 -9.03
N THR A 170 1.23 10.98 -9.75
CA THR A 170 2.29 11.94 -9.39
C THR A 170 1.81 12.83 -8.25
N ILE A 171 2.71 13.08 -7.28
CA ILE A 171 2.50 13.99 -6.15
C ILE A 171 3.60 15.06 -6.17
N ALA A 172 3.26 16.30 -5.78
CA ALA A 172 4.19 17.42 -5.69
C ALA A 172 4.42 17.84 -4.24
N CYS A 173 5.53 18.54 -3.99
CA CYS A 173 5.77 19.17 -2.70
C CYS A 173 4.66 20.18 -2.38
N GLY A 174 4.11 20.11 -1.17
CA GLY A 174 2.97 20.88 -0.70
C GLY A 174 1.60 20.24 -1.01
N ASP A 175 1.54 19.12 -1.71
CA ASP A 175 0.29 18.41 -1.95
C ASP A 175 -0.24 17.78 -0.67
N VAL A 176 -1.56 17.86 -0.52
CA VAL A 176 -2.33 17.10 0.46
C VAL A 176 -3.33 16.25 -0.33
N ILE A 177 -3.19 14.93 -0.25
CA ILE A 177 -4.04 13.95 -0.92
C ILE A 177 -5.02 13.37 0.09
N TYR A 178 -6.30 13.41 -0.25
CA TYR A 178 -7.35 12.66 0.44
C TYR A 178 -7.70 11.46 -0.41
N GLY A 179 -7.28 10.29 0.05
CA GLY A 179 -7.41 9.03 -0.68
C GLY A 179 -8.23 8.00 0.08
N LYS A 180 -8.45 6.86 -0.56
CA LYS A 180 -9.09 5.70 0.03
C LYS A 180 -8.34 4.45 -0.39
N THR A 181 -8.29 3.45 0.47
CA THR A 181 -7.82 2.12 0.10
C THR A 181 -8.83 1.06 0.53
N THR A 182 -8.76 -0.12 -0.07
CA THR A 182 -9.58 -1.27 0.32
C THR A 182 -8.75 -2.54 0.43
N THR A 183 -9.14 -3.41 1.36
CA THR A 183 -8.59 -4.76 1.44
C THR A 183 -9.43 -5.80 0.71
N SER A 184 -10.67 -5.45 0.35
CA SER A 184 -11.57 -6.33 -0.40
C SER A 184 -11.08 -6.52 -1.85
N VAL A 185 -11.63 -7.52 -2.55
CA VAL A 185 -11.20 -7.79 -3.93
C VAL A 185 -11.79 -6.74 -4.89
N PRO A 186 -10.96 -6.03 -5.66
CA PRO A 186 -9.51 -6.18 -5.74
C PRO A 186 -8.77 -5.31 -4.71
N ARG A 187 -7.81 -5.89 -3.96
CA ARG A 187 -7.09 -5.18 -2.88
C ARG A 187 -6.35 -3.99 -3.43
N ASP A 188 -6.59 -2.82 -2.88
CA ASP A 188 -6.04 -1.57 -3.39
C ASP A 188 -4.76 -1.15 -2.64
N VAL A 189 -3.86 -0.46 -3.34
CA VAL A 189 -2.58 0.03 -2.84
C VAL A 189 -2.21 1.29 -3.60
N ASP A 190 -1.99 2.39 -2.91
CA ASP A 190 -1.82 3.67 -3.58
C ASP A 190 -0.34 4.00 -3.79
N TRP A 191 0.11 3.97 -5.04
CA TRP A 191 1.47 4.39 -5.39
C TRP A 191 1.49 5.84 -5.84
N PHE A 192 2.38 6.60 -5.20
CA PHE A 192 2.66 7.99 -5.49
C PHE A 192 4.10 8.13 -5.99
N ARG A 193 4.28 8.56 -7.24
CA ARG A 193 5.60 8.93 -7.75
C ARG A 193 6.03 10.23 -7.09
N LEU A 194 7.11 10.15 -6.30
CA LEU A 194 7.70 11.31 -5.64
C LEU A 194 8.32 12.24 -6.70
N PRO A 195 8.34 13.56 -6.46
CA PRO A 195 9.07 14.48 -7.32
C PRO A 195 10.56 14.11 -7.32
N GLU A 196 11.30 14.47 -8.37
CA GLU A 196 12.74 14.25 -8.38
C GLU A 196 13.36 14.87 -7.12
N THR A 197 13.91 14.02 -6.26
CA THR A 197 14.51 14.40 -4.98
C THR A 197 15.87 15.01 -5.27
N ARG A 198 15.88 16.29 -5.65
CA ARG A 198 17.13 17.00 -5.93
C ARG A 198 17.68 17.70 -4.66
N ASP A 199 16.85 17.90 -3.62
CA ASP A 199 16.77 19.24 -3.03
C ASP A 199 16.47 19.31 -1.50
N GLY A 200 16.63 18.21 -0.75
CA GLY A 200 16.44 18.18 0.72
C GLY A 200 15.56 17.02 1.21
N PRO A 201 15.38 16.84 2.53
CA PRO A 201 14.57 15.74 3.02
C PRO A 201 13.11 15.92 2.63
N VAL A 202 12.51 14.81 2.22
CA VAL A 202 11.08 14.70 2.00
C VAL A 202 10.44 14.42 3.35
N VAL A 203 9.42 15.19 3.70
CA VAL A 203 8.62 15.01 4.90
C VAL A 203 7.26 14.48 4.48
N VAL A 204 7.00 13.23 4.81
CA VAL A 204 5.72 12.56 4.57
C VAL A 204 4.93 12.56 5.87
N ARG A 205 3.69 13.03 5.84
CA ARG A 205 2.75 12.87 6.96
C ARG A 205 1.57 12.05 6.48
N LEU A 206 1.19 11.07 7.29
CA LEU A 206 0.02 10.25 7.01
C LEU A 206 -0.88 10.24 8.24
N GLU A 207 -2.13 10.64 8.05
CA GLU A 207 -3.25 10.40 8.96
C GLU A 207 -4.15 9.34 8.33
N THR A 208 -4.63 8.37 9.11
CA THR A 208 -5.35 7.20 8.55
C THR A 208 -6.46 6.72 9.48
N GLU A 209 -7.57 6.27 8.88
CA GLU A 209 -8.68 5.64 9.61
C GLU A 209 -8.43 4.16 9.94
N PHE A 210 -7.36 3.60 9.38
CA PHE A 210 -7.03 2.18 9.42
C PHE A 210 -5.53 1.97 9.69
N PRO A 211 -5.11 0.76 10.10
CA PRO A 211 -3.69 0.46 10.24
C PRO A 211 -3.02 0.52 8.87
N ALA A 212 -2.13 1.49 8.69
CA ALA A 212 -1.50 1.77 7.42
C ALA A 212 -0.01 1.50 7.45
N ARG A 213 0.56 1.33 6.26
CA ARG A 213 2.01 1.33 6.03
C ARG A 213 2.36 2.30 4.93
N MET A 214 3.33 3.14 5.22
CA MET A 214 4.07 3.89 4.22
C MET A 214 5.31 3.10 3.81
N LEU A 215 5.53 2.93 2.51
CA LEU A 215 6.76 2.32 1.98
C LEU A 215 7.45 3.30 1.04
N ILE A 216 8.78 3.30 1.06
CA ILE A 216 9.55 3.92 -0.01
C ILE A 216 10.12 2.84 -0.90
N VAL A 217 9.76 2.89 -2.17
CA VAL A 217 10.04 1.85 -3.15
C VAL A 217 10.79 2.42 -4.34
N THR A 218 11.76 1.66 -4.85
CA THR A 218 12.49 1.96 -6.09
C THR A 218 12.63 0.70 -6.95
N GLY A 219 13.00 0.86 -8.22
CA GLY A 219 13.14 -0.22 -9.20
C GLY A 219 12.04 -0.21 -10.26
N SER A 220 11.79 -1.36 -10.88
CA SER A 220 10.80 -1.53 -11.95
C SER A 220 9.96 -2.79 -11.76
N CYS A 221 8.81 -2.87 -12.43
CA CYS A 221 7.95 -4.06 -12.37
C CYS A 221 8.58 -5.32 -12.99
N GLU A 222 9.57 -5.18 -13.88
CA GLU A 222 10.39 -6.30 -14.37
C GLU A 222 11.42 -6.79 -13.34
N GLY A 223 11.67 -5.99 -12.31
CA GLY A 223 12.47 -6.33 -11.15
C GLY A 223 13.97 -5.96 -11.24
N PRO A 224 14.63 -5.82 -10.07
CA PRO A 224 14.03 -5.96 -8.74
C PRO A 224 13.36 -4.67 -8.27
N ILE A 225 12.16 -4.82 -7.70
CA ILE A 225 11.57 -3.80 -6.82
C ILE A 225 12.25 -3.91 -5.45
N SER A 226 12.70 -2.79 -4.92
CA SER A 226 13.35 -2.72 -3.61
C SER A 226 12.59 -1.77 -2.69
N VAL A 227 12.18 -2.28 -1.52
CA VAL A 227 11.65 -1.47 -0.43
C VAL A 227 12.82 -0.95 0.38
N LEU A 228 13.05 0.36 0.34
CA LEU A 228 14.17 1.02 1.01
C LEU A 228 13.90 1.22 2.49
N ASP A 229 12.66 1.57 2.82
CA ASP A 229 12.23 1.80 4.19
C ASP A 229 10.69 1.62 4.28
N ARG A 230 10.21 1.39 5.50
CA ARG A 230 8.81 1.12 5.82
C ARG A 230 8.44 1.77 7.14
N ARG A 231 7.24 2.32 7.21
CA ARG A 231 6.73 2.97 8.41
C ARG A 231 5.29 2.55 8.68
N PRO A 232 5.02 1.79 9.76
CA PRO A 232 3.66 1.51 10.18
C PRO A 232 3.03 2.77 10.80
N VAL A 233 1.72 2.95 10.60
CA VAL A 233 0.91 4.00 11.22
C VAL A 233 -0.30 3.33 11.85
N ASP A 234 -0.51 3.59 13.13
CA ASP A 234 -1.63 3.04 13.87
C ASP A 234 -2.97 3.57 13.33
N PRO A 235 -4.06 2.80 13.40
CA PRO A 235 -5.39 3.27 13.02
C PRO A 235 -5.80 4.49 13.86
N CYS A 236 -6.49 5.44 13.25
CA CYS A 236 -6.86 6.71 13.88
C CYS A 236 -5.67 7.52 14.39
N GLY A 237 -4.48 7.21 13.89
CA GLY A 237 -3.22 7.85 14.22
C GLY A 237 -2.75 8.79 13.12
N ASN A 238 -1.69 9.51 13.44
CA ASN A 238 -0.86 10.19 12.46
C ASN A 238 0.60 9.90 12.77
N ASP A 239 1.42 9.79 11.73
CA ASP A 239 2.88 9.77 11.87
C ASP A 239 3.52 10.73 10.85
N GLU A 240 4.72 11.20 11.21
CA GLU A 240 5.55 12.06 10.39
C GLU A 240 6.88 11.35 10.13
N TRP A 241 7.29 11.32 8.86
CA TRP A 241 8.49 10.65 8.43
C TRP A 241 9.35 11.59 7.58
N ILE A 242 10.56 11.86 8.07
CA ILE A 242 11.58 12.67 7.38
C ILE A 242 12.57 11.72 6.72
N ILE A 243 12.74 11.84 5.40
CA ILE A 243 13.52 10.92 4.59
C ILE A 243 14.50 11.70 3.71
N ASP A 244 15.78 11.39 3.83
CA ASP A 244 16.81 11.83 2.90
C ASP A 244 16.94 10.85 1.73
N LEU A 245 16.40 11.22 0.57
CA LEU A 245 16.47 10.41 -0.64
C LEU A 245 17.54 10.96 -1.59
N PRO A 246 18.57 10.19 -1.97
CA PRO A 246 19.54 10.63 -2.98
C PRO A 246 18.84 10.75 -4.34
N GLN A 247 19.45 11.44 -5.30
CA GLN A 247 18.86 11.56 -6.64
C GLN A 247 18.49 10.19 -7.24
N GLY A 248 17.22 10.04 -7.61
CA GLY A 248 16.68 8.80 -8.15
C GLY A 248 15.16 8.88 -8.38
N GLU A 249 14.59 7.77 -8.84
CA GLU A 249 13.14 7.60 -8.94
C GLU A 249 12.65 6.77 -7.75
N TYR A 250 11.71 7.35 -7.00
CA TYR A 250 11.11 6.74 -5.82
C TYR A 250 9.61 6.86 -5.87
N HIS A 251 8.97 5.87 -5.28
CA HIS A 251 7.53 5.82 -5.11
C HIS A 251 7.25 5.70 -3.61
N LEU A 252 6.37 6.58 -3.11
CA LEU A 252 5.74 6.42 -1.82
C LEU A 252 4.52 5.53 -2.02
N VAL A 253 4.38 4.51 -1.19
CA VAL A 253 3.25 3.58 -1.24
C VAL A 253 2.48 3.69 0.04
N VAL A 254 1.17 3.92 -0.05
CA VAL A 254 0.23 3.82 1.08
C VAL A 254 -0.54 2.51 0.92
N GLU A 255 -0.51 1.67 1.94
CA GLU A 255 -1.30 0.43 1.95
C GLU A 255 -1.90 0.17 3.33
N ALA A 256 -3.01 -0.58 3.37
CA ALA A 256 -3.47 -1.17 4.62
C ALA A 256 -2.46 -2.24 5.09
N GLY A 257 -1.96 -2.11 6.32
CA GLY A 257 -0.92 -2.97 6.89
C GLY A 257 -0.40 -2.51 8.25
N ALA A 258 0.40 -3.35 8.89
CA ALA A 258 1.13 -3.05 10.12
C ALA A 258 2.58 -3.53 10.00
N ASP A 259 3.41 -3.32 11.03
CA ASP A 259 4.83 -3.65 10.91
C ASP A 259 5.05 -5.09 10.41
N GLY A 260 5.84 -5.23 9.36
CA GLY A 260 6.10 -6.52 8.71
C GLY A 260 4.97 -7.12 7.86
N ARG A 261 3.71 -6.68 7.96
CA ARG A 261 2.56 -7.33 7.28
C ARG A 261 1.62 -6.39 6.52
N SER A 262 1.05 -6.88 5.41
CA SER A 262 0.00 -6.19 4.66
C SER A 262 -1.36 -6.70 5.14
N LEU A 263 -2.31 -5.80 5.36
CA LEU A 263 -3.67 -6.16 5.75
C LEU A 263 -4.47 -6.54 4.50
N ARG A 264 -5.31 -7.59 4.61
CA ARG A 264 -6.14 -8.12 3.51
C ARG A 264 -7.62 -8.28 3.85
N SER A 265 -8.03 -7.82 5.02
CA SER A 265 -9.43 -7.81 5.47
C SER A 265 -9.71 -6.59 6.35
N GLY A 266 -10.98 -6.32 6.66
CA GLY A 266 -11.40 -5.25 7.59
C GLY A 266 -11.71 -3.89 6.94
N LEU A 267 -11.38 -3.72 5.65
CA LEU A 267 -11.62 -2.49 4.87
C LEU A 267 -12.43 -2.78 3.58
N PRO A 268 -13.66 -3.32 3.65
CA PRO A 268 -14.48 -3.51 2.46
C PRO A 268 -14.90 -2.17 1.85
N CYS A 269 -14.87 -2.07 0.52
CA CYS A 269 -15.31 -0.88 -0.22
C CYS A 269 -16.75 -0.48 0.16
N ASP A 270 -17.00 0.82 0.37
CA ASP A 270 -18.35 1.38 0.64
C ASP A 270 -19.11 1.80 -0.62
N GLU A 271 -18.48 1.70 -1.78
CA GLU A 271 -19.06 2.10 -3.05
C GLU A 271 -19.51 0.89 -3.85
N ILE A 272 -20.65 1.01 -4.53
CA ILE A 272 -21.18 -0.04 -5.39
C ILE A 272 -20.55 0.10 -6.77
N ASP A 273 -19.85 -0.93 -7.25
CA ASP A 273 -19.40 -1.00 -8.63
C ASP A 273 -20.61 -1.05 -9.58
N PRO A 274 -20.82 -0.03 -10.44
CA PRO A 274 -21.94 -0.03 -11.39
C PRO A 274 -21.87 -1.16 -12.43
N LYS A 275 -20.69 -1.72 -12.68
CA LYS A 275 -20.46 -2.81 -13.65
C LYS A 275 -20.74 -4.18 -13.03
N ASN A 276 -20.50 -4.32 -11.73
CA ASN A 276 -20.69 -5.55 -10.97
C ASN A 276 -21.34 -5.28 -9.61
N PRO A 277 -22.62 -4.84 -9.59
CA PRO A 277 -23.31 -4.57 -8.33
C PRO A 277 -23.51 -5.87 -7.54
N PRO A 278 -23.52 -5.81 -6.21
CA PRO A 278 -23.88 -6.96 -5.38
C PRO A 278 -25.33 -7.38 -5.63
N ASP A 279 -25.64 -8.65 -5.34
CA ASP A 279 -27.01 -9.16 -5.40
C ASP A 279 -27.92 -8.40 -4.41
N ASP A 280 -29.20 -8.26 -4.74
CA ASP A 280 -30.18 -7.45 -3.97
C ASP A 280 -30.34 -7.92 -2.50
N ASP A 281 -29.97 -9.17 -2.19
CA ASP A 281 -30.02 -9.81 -0.88
C ASP A 281 -28.64 -9.93 -0.20
N ALA A 282 -27.57 -9.42 -0.81
CA ALA A 282 -26.25 -9.41 -0.20
C ALA A 282 -26.19 -8.40 0.96
N GLU A 283 -25.81 -8.88 2.15
CA GLU A 283 -25.49 -7.99 3.26
C GLU A 283 -24.12 -7.31 3.01
N PRO A 284 -23.97 -6.02 3.34
CA PRO A 284 -22.69 -5.34 3.23
C PRO A 284 -21.67 -6.04 4.13
N LEU A 285 -20.46 -6.22 3.61
CA LEU A 285 -19.37 -6.85 4.36
C LEU A 285 -19.10 -6.06 5.66
N PRO A 286 -18.84 -6.74 6.78
CA PRO A 286 -18.55 -6.08 8.04
C PRO A 286 -17.28 -5.25 7.92
N ARG A 287 -17.33 -4.03 8.45
CA ARG A 287 -16.23 -3.06 8.42
C ARG A 287 -15.64 -2.91 9.82
N THR A 288 -14.32 -3.10 9.91
CA THR A 288 -13.57 -2.92 11.16
C THR A 288 -12.99 -1.52 11.25
N TYR A 289 -12.47 -1.00 10.14
CA TYR A 289 -11.84 0.33 10.05
C TYR A 289 -12.49 1.20 8.98
N GLY A 290 -12.28 2.51 9.05
CA GLY A 290 -12.54 3.37 7.91
C GLY A 290 -11.63 3.06 6.72
N LEU A 291 -11.83 3.75 5.59
CA LEU A 291 -11.06 3.52 4.36
C LEU A 291 -10.15 4.68 4.00
N HIS A 292 -10.35 5.83 4.64
CA HIS A 292 -9.74 7.07 4.19
C HIS A 292 -8.40 7.32 4.86
N TYR A 293 -7.55 8.04 4.13
CA TYR A 293 -6.31 8.58 4.65
C TYR A 293 -6.10 10.01 4.13
N LEU A 294 -5.29 10.77 4.85
CA LEU A 294 -4.77 12.06 4.45
C LEU A 294 -3.26 11.98 4.36
N LEU A 295 -2.75 12.06 3.13
CA LEU A 295 -1.32 12.05 2.84
C LEU A 295 -0.86 13.48 2.54
N GLU A 296 0.09 13.99 3.30
CA GLU A 296 0.77 15.25 3.02
C GLU A 296 2.22 14.99 2.62
N LEU A 297 2.64 15.61 1.52
CA LEU A 297 4.02 15.63 1.09
C LEU A 297 4.56 17.04 1.24
N ALA A 298 5.44 17.26 2.22
CA ALA A 298 6.20 18.50 2.33
C ALA A 298 7.65 18.24 1.93
N CYS A 299 8.25 19.17 1.22
CA CYS A 299 9.68 19.16 0.96
C CYS A 299 10.24 20.38 1.67
N THR A 300 11.14 20.17 2.62
CA THR A 300 11.95 21.28 3.08
C THR A 300 12.98 21.53 2.00
N ALA A 301 12.82 22.63 1.26
CA ALA A 301 13.91 23.16 0.44
C ALA A 301 15.15 23.18 1.33
N ALA A 302 16.25 22.60 0.86
CA ALA A 302 17.50 22.78 1.54
C ALA A 302 17.72 24.29 1.66
N PRO A 303 18.32 24.79 2.75
CA PRO A 303 18.66 26.19 2.82
C PRO A 303 19.46 26.54 1.56
N CYS A 304 18.94 27.48 0.78
CA CYS A 304 19.63 28.06 -0.37
C CYS A 304 19.99 29.51 -0.03
N PRO A 305 20.96 29.77 0.87
CA PRO A 305 21.32 31.14 1.24
C PRO A 305 21.67 32.01 0.03
N GLY A 306 22.20 31.40 -1.03
CA GLY A 306 22.61 32.08 -2.25
C GLY A 306 21.47 32.64 -3.10
N ASP A 307 20.21 32.23 -2.89
CA ASP A 307 19.04 32.74 -3.63
C ASP A 307 18.46 33.95 -2.88
N LEU A 308 18.96 35.12 -3.26
CA LEU A 308 18.73 36.39 -2.59
C LEU A 308 17.44 37.07 -3.06
N ASP A 309 16.90 36.70 -4.22
CA ASP A 309 15.59 37.19 -4.71
C ASP A 309 14.43 36.20 -4.56
N GLY A 310 14.71 34.97 -4.18
CA GLY A 310 13.75 33.92 -3.86
C GLY A 310 13.14 33.26 -5.08
N ASP A 311 13.84 33.23 -6.21
CA ASP A 311 13.35 32.65 -7.46
C ASP A 311 13.63 31.14 -7.63
N GLY A 312 14.30 30.54 -6.64
CA GLY A 312 14.69 29.13 -6.62
C GLY A 312 15.98 28.84 -7.38
N ARG A 313 16.80 29.85 -7.70
CA ARG A 313 18.10 29.70 -8.34
C ARG A 313 19.13 30.66 -7.72
N VAL A 314 20.39 30.27 -7.79
CA VAL A 314 21.55 31.11 -7.51
C VAL A 314 22.25 31.40 -8.83
N ASP A 315 22.02 32.60 -9.37
CA ASP A 315 22.57 33.03 -10.65
C ASP A 315 23.15 34.45 -10.65
N GLY A 316 23.24 35.05 -11.84
CA GLY A 316 23.78 36.39 -12.01
C GLY A 316 22.96 37.49 -11.33
N VAL A 317 21.66 37.25 -11.06
CA VAL A 317 20.81 38.17 -10.33
C VAL A 317 21.20 38.21 -8.86
N ASP A 318 21.38 37.05 -8.23
CA ASP A 318 21.84 36.93 -6.84
C ASP A 318 23.24 37.47 -6.64
N LEU A 319 24.14 37.20 -7.58
CA LEU A 319 25.47 37.81 -7.59
C LEU A 319 25.39 39.34 -7.59
N GLY A 320 24.46 39.90 -8.36
CA GLY A 320 24.19 41.33 -8.39
C GLY A 320 23.67 41.86 -7.04
N LEU A 321 22.80 41.10 -6.37
CA LEU A 321 22.27 41.43 -5.05
C LEU A 321 23.34 41.35 -3.96
N LEU A 322 24.21 40.35 -4.00
CA LEU A 322 25.35 40.23 -3.09
C LEU A 322 26.28 41.44 -3.23
N PHE A 323 26.61 41.85 -4.47
CA PHE A 323 27.40 43.07 -4.68
C PHE A 323 26.68 44.35 -4.28
N ALA A 324 25.35 44.40 -4.36
CA ALA A 324 24.57 45.54 -3.88
C ALA A 324 24.62 45.66 -2.34
N ALA A 325 24.82 44.55 -1.64
CA ALA A 325 24.93 44.47 -0.18
C ALA A 325 26.37 44.58 0.35
N TRP A 326 27.37 44.73 -0.53
CA TRP A 326 28.79 44.66 -0.17
C TRP A 326 29.21 45.64 0.93
N GLY A 327 29.89 45.14 1.97
CA GLY A 327 30.36 45.89 3.12
C GLY A 327 29.56 45.63 4.41
N ASP A 328 29.69 46.53 5.38
CA ASP A 328 29.13 46.35 6.72
C ASP A 328 27.59 46.27 6.72
N CYS A 329 27.05 45.24 7.38
CA CYS A 329 25.62 45.04 7.52
C CYS A 329 25.03 45.96 8.60
N ASN A 330 24.02 46.76 8.23
CA ASN A 330 23.26 47.61 9.16
C ASN A 330 21.85 47.06 9.41
N GLY A 331 21.76 45.82 9.88
CA GLY A 331 20.49 45.14 10.16
C GLY A 331 20.47 43.70 9.63
N VAL A 332 19.30 43.21 9.22
CA VAL A 332 19.18 41.90 8.56
C VAL A 332 19.88 41.96 7.21
N CYS A 333 20.82 41.04 6.99
CA CYS A 333 21.72 41.02 5.85
C CYS A 333 21.69 39.62 5.22
N PRO A 334 20.75 39.34 4.31
CA PRO A 334 20.61 38.00 3.74
C PRO A 334 21.86 37.51 3.00
N ALA A 335 22.70 38.43 2.51
CA ALA A 335 23.92 38.13 1.76
C ALA A 335 25.16 37.92 2.64
N ASP A 336 25.03 38.01 3.97
CA ASP A 336 26.08 37.65 4.95
C ASP A 336 25.84 36.19 5.37
N PHE A 337 26.51 35.27 4.68
CA PHE A 337 26.28 33.83 4.78
C PHE A 337 27.07 33.18 5.92
N ASP A 338 28.20 33.76 6.33
CA ASP A 338 28.98 33.27 7.46
C ASP A 338 28.63 33.97 8.80
N GLY A 339 27.84 35.04 8.74
CA GLY A 339 27.24 35.72 9.87
C GLY A 339 28.22 36.62 10.63
N ASP A 340 29.30 37.07 9.98
CA ASP A 340 30.34 37.88 10.60
C ASP A 340 29.98 39.38 10.68
N GLY A 341 28.87 39.78 10.06
CA GLY A 341 28.35 41.14 10.02
C GLY A 341 28.84 41.97 8.83
N THR A 342 29.55 41.38 7.87
CA THR A 342 30.09 42.06 6.68
C THR A 342 29.89 41.20 5.44
N VAL A 343 29.34 41.77 4.35
CA VAL A 343 29.29 41.06 3.06
C VAL A 343 30.61 41.27 2.33
N ASP A 344 31.42 40.21 2.20
CA ASP A 344 32.73 40.25 1.57
C ASP A 344 33.06 39.04 0.66
N GLY A 345 34.36 38.78 0.45
CA GLY A 345 34.82 37.69 -0.38
C GLY A 345 34.49 36.29 0.15
N GLN A 346 34.23 36.12 1.45
CA GLN A 346 33.78 34.86 2.02
C GLN A 346 32.34 34.54 1.61
N ASP A 347 31.44 35.52 1.65
CA ASP A 347 30.05 35.36 1.19
C ASP A 347 29.98 35.13 -0.31
N LEU A 348 30.83 35.82 -1.08
CA LEU A 348 30.96 35.55 -2.50
C LEU A 348 31.37 34.08 -2.76
N GLY A 349 32.26 33.55 -1.94
CA GLY A 349 32.61 32.13 -1.94
C GLY A 349 31.41 31.23 -1.64
N GLY A 350 30.62 31.59 -0.61
CA GLY A 350 29.37 30.91 -0.25
C GLY A 350 28.34 30.90 -1.38
N LEU A 351 28.17 32.03 -2.09
CA LEU A 351 27.28 32.13 -3.25
C LEU A 351 27.68 31.15 -4.34
N PHE A 352 28.98 31.06 -4.65
CA PHE A 352 29.47 30.14 -5.69
C PHE A 352 29.40 28.67 -5.31
N VAL A 353 29.40 28.33 -4.02
CA VAL A 353 29.16 26.94 -3.56
C VAL A 353 27.75 26.49 -3.94
N GLY A 354 26.77 27.39 -3.90
CA GLY A 354 25.37 27.12 -4.25
C GLY A 354 24.98 27.45 -5.70
N TRP A 355 25.93 27.80 -6.59
CA TRP A 355 25.61 28.29 -7.93
C TRP A 355 24.81 27.30 -8.77
N GLY A 356 23.66 27.72 -9.29
CA GLY A 356 22.78 26.87 -10.10
C GLY A 356 21.34 26.95 -9.66
N VAL A 357 20.58 25.87 -9.87
CA VAL A 357 19.23 25.76 -9.30
C VAL A 357 19.41 25.46 -7.82
N CYS A 358 18.64 26.13 -6.96
CA CYS A 358 18.64 25.81 -5.54
C CYS A 358 18.26 24.36 -5.32
N PRO A 359 18.76 23.75 -4.22
CA PRO A 359 18.19 22.53 -3.73
C PRO A 359 16.82 22.83 -3.10
#